data_AF-A0A7X7KWH8-F1
#
_entry.id   AF-A0A7X7KWH8-F1
#
_cell.length_a   1.000
_cell.length_b   1.000
_cell.length_c   1.000
_cell.angle_alpha   90.00
_cell.angle_beta   90.00
_cell.angle_gamma   90.00
#
_symmetry.space_group_name_H-M   'P 1'
#
loop_
_entity.id
_entity.type
_entity.pdbx_description
1 polymer ?
#
loop_
_entity_poly.entity_id
_entity_poly.type
_entity_poly.pdbx_seq_one_letter_code
_entity_poly.pdbx_strand_id
1 'polypeptide(L)' 'MSLVKSKQRVADHGEVFTPAWMVEAMLDLVKGETERIDSRFLEPACGDGN' A
#
# COMPACT_ATOMS: atom_id res chain seq x y z
N MET A 1 -11.50 9.10 -7.81
CA MET A 1 -10.31 8.53 -8.46
C MET A 1 -10.60 7.09 -8.85
N SER A 2 -10.17 6.65 -10.02
CA SER A 2 -10.27 5.24 -10.44
C SER A 2 -9.10 4.46 -9.82
N LEU A 3 -9.37 3.30 -9.23
CA LEU A 3 -8.33 2.37 -8.73
C LEU A 3 -7.65 1.58 -9.86
N VAL A 4 -8.03 1.84 -11.11
CA VAL A 4 -7.46 1.22 -12.30
C VAL A 4 -7.04 2.34 -13.25
N LYS A 5 -5.75 2.35 -13.60
CA LYS A 5 -5.20 3.28 -14.60
C LYS A 5 -5.56 2.85 -16.02
N SER A 6 -5.45 1.56 -16.33
CA SER A 6 -5.90 0.98 -17.60
C SER A 6 -6.11 -0.53 -17.46
N LYS A 7 -7.03 -1.11 -18.24
CA LYS A 7 -7.23 -2.56 -18.28
C LYS A 7 -6.00 -3.32 -18.80
N GLN A 8 -5.25 -2.72 -19.72
CA GLN A 8 -4.05 -3.35 -20.28
C GLN A 8 -2.98 -3.57 -19.22
N ARG A 9 -2.71 -2.58 -18.35
CA ARG A 9 -1.72 -2.73 -17.26
C ARG A 9 -2.13 -3.75 -16.21
N VAL A 10 -3.43 -3.89 -15.94
CA VAL A 10 -3.93 -4.96 -15.08
C VAL A 10 -3.64 -6.32 -15.70
N ALA A 11 -3.93 -6.49 -17.00
CA ALA A 11 -3.72 -7.76 -17.69
C ALA A 11 -2.23 -8.13 -17.86
N ASP A 12 -1.38 -7.17 -18.23
CA ASP A 12 0.03 -7.42 -18.58
C ASP A 12 0.97 -7.40 -17.37
N HIS A 13 0.62 -6.64 -16.33
CA HIS A 13 1.51 -6.38 -15.19
C HIS A 13 0.88 -6.66 -13.83
N GLY A 14 -0.41 -6.97 -13.77
CA GLY A 14 -1.12 -7.09 -12.49
C GLY A 14 -1.15 -5.79 -11.69
N GLU A 15 -1.07 -4.63 -12.35
CA GLU A 15 -1.06 -3.33 -11.66
C GLU A 15 -2.38 -3.10 -10.92
N VAL A 16 -2.29 -2.90 -9.62
CA VAL A 16 -3.41 -2.64 -8.71
C VAL A 16 -3.09 -1.43 -7.83
N PHE A 17 -4.13 -0.71 -7.41
CA PHE A 17 -3.99 0.41 -6.47
C PHE A 17 -4.84 0.14 -5.24
N THR A 18 -4.18 0.14 -4.08
CA THR A 18 -4.86 0.03 -2.78
C THR A 18 -5.62 1.33 -2.52
N PRO A 19 -6.93 1.29 -2.20
CA PRO A 19 -7.67 2.51 -1.91
C PRO A 19 -7.14 3.19 -0.64
N ALA A 20 -7.09 4.52 -0.63
CA ALA A 20 -6.48 5.30 0.45
C ALA A 20 -7.02 4.94 1.85
N TRP A 21 -8.33 4.75 2.00
CA TRP A 21 -8.92 4.35 3.29
C TRP A 21 -8.40 3.01 3.82
N MET A 22 -8.01 2.10 2.93
CA MET A 22 -7.45 0.80 3.30
C MET A 22 -5.99 0.95 3.73
N VAL A 23 -5.22 1.82 3.06
CA VAL A 23 -3.86 2.17 3.48
C VAL A 23 -3.89 2.75 4.89
N GLU A 24 -4.76 3.72 5.17
CA GLU A 24 -4.92 4.28 6.52
C GLU A 24 -5.27 3.21 7.56
N ALA A 25 -6.19 2.30 7.23
CA ALA A 25 -6.55 1.20 8.11
C ALA A 25 -5.38 0.23 8.37
N MET A 26 -4.51 0.00 7.37
CA MET A 26 -3.29 -0.80 7.54
C MET A 26 -2.27 -0.10 8.45
N LEU A 27 -2.09 1.21 8.29
CA LEU A 27 -1.18 2.02 9.12
C LEU A 27 -1.65 2.06 10.59
N ASP A 28 -2.96 2.15 10.82
CA ASP A 28 -3.52 2.14 12.18
C ASP A 28 -3.22 0.84 12.95
N LEU A 29 -2.98 -0.29 12.25
CA LEU A 29 -2.62 -1.57 12.89
C LEU A 29 -1.24 -1.54 13.57
N VAL A 30 -0.33 -0.71 13.08
CA VAL A 30 1.08 -0.65 13.54
C VAL A 30 1.45 0.70 14.14
N LYS A 31 0.44 1.53 14.44
CA LYS A 31 0.63 2.92 14.86
C LYS A 31 1.57 3.05 16.05
N GLY A 32 1.43 2.19 17.06
CA GLY A 32 2.30 2.19 18.23
C GLY A 32 3.77 1.90 17.91
N GLU A 33 4.02 0.99 16.96
CA GLU A 33 5.36 0.67 16.48
C GLU A 33 6.00 1.83 15.70
N THR A 34 5.20 2.69 15.07
CA THR A 34 5.73 3.86 14.35
C THR A 34 6.35 4.93 15.26
N GLU A 35 5.98 4.96 16.54
CA GLU A 35 6.54 5.89 17.54
C GLU A 35 7.89 5.41 18.11
N ARG A 36 8.29 4.18 17.81
CA ARG A 36 9.52 3.56 18.31
C ARG A 36 10.66 3.68 17.31
N ILE A 37 11.76 4.31 17.73
CA ILE A 37 12.94 4.58 16.87
C ILE A 37 13.69 3.32 16.41
N ASP A 38 13.58 2.23 17.16
CA ASP A 38 14.20 0.94 16.86
C ASP A 38 13.37 0.07 15.91
N SER A 39 12.09 0.43 15.65
CA SER A 39 11.22 -0.30 14.75
C SER A 39 11.75 -0.31 13.32
N ARG A 40 11.49 -1.42 12.61
CA ARG A 40 11.79 -1.61 11.19
C ARG A 40 10.58 -2.24 10.52
N PHE A 41 10.25 -1.77 9.34
CA PHE A 41 9.13 -2.27 8.54
C PHE A 41 9.64 -2.70 7.17
N LEU A 42 9.06 -3.78 6.65
CA LEU A 42 9.33 -4.28 5.32
C LEU A 42 7.99 -4.64 4.69
N GLU A 43 7.62 -3.92 3.64
CA GLU A 43 6.49 -4.26 2.79
C GLU A 43 7.03 -4.89 1.49
N PRO A 44 7.03 -6.22 1.36
CA PRO A 44 7.63 -6.90 0.22
C PRO A 44 6.84 -6.73 -1.09
N ALA A 45 5.58 -6.29 -1.01
CA ALA A 45 4.69 -6.07 -2.14
C ALA A 45 4.22 -4.61 -2.23
N CYS A 46 5.12 -3.66 -1.96
CA CYS A 46 4.77 -2.23 -1.81
C CYS A 46 4.21 -1.56 -3.07
N GLY A 47 4.32 -2.17 -4.25
CA GLY A 47 3.74 -1.63 -5.47
C GLY A 47 4.29 -0.22 -5.79
N ASP A 48 3.42 0.78 -5.67
CA ASP A 48 3.75 2.20 -5.87
C ASP A 48 4.27 2.91 -4.60
N GLY A 49 4.26 2.24 -3.45
CA GLY A 49 4.87 2.71 -2.20
C GLY A 49 4.04 3.68 -1.38
N ASN A 50 2.70 3.62 -1.51
CA ASN A 50 1.76 4.43 -0.73
C ASN A 50 1.79 4.13 0.77
#